data_AF-A0A453M365-F1
#
_entry.id   AF-A0A453M365-F1
#
_cell.length_a   1.000
_cell.length_b   1.000
_cell.length_c   1.000
_cell.angle_alpha   90.00
_cell.angle_beta   90.00
_cell.angle_gamma   90.00
#
_symmetry.space_group_name_H-M   'P 1'
#
loop_
_entity.id
_entity.type
_entity.pdbx_description
1 polymer ?
#
loop_
_entity_poly.entity_id
_entity_poly.type
_entity_poly.pdbx_seq_one_letter_code
_entity_poly.pdbx_strand_id
1 'polypeptide(L)' 'SVHDPALFIHLSPRGRTLLLLYVDDMVITGDDPEYIAFVKARLSEQFLMSDLGPLRYFLGIEVSSTF' A
#
# COMPACT_ATOMS: atom_id res chain seq x y z
N SER A 1 9.44 4.38 -22.12
CA SER A 1 9.51 5.32 -20.98
C SER A 1 9.28 4.47 -19.76
N VAL A 2 10.36 4.14 -19.03
CA VAL A 2 10.38 3.07 -18.04
C VAL A 2 9.60 3.56 -16.82
N HIS A 3 8.61 2.79 -16.39
CA HIS A 3 7.83 3.08 -15.20
C HIS A 3 8.79 3.15 -14.01
N ASP A 4 8.98 4.31 -13.40
CA ASP A 4 9.78 4.46 -12.19
C ASP A 4 8.91 4.05 -11.00
N PRO A 5 9.08 2.83 -10.43
CA PRO A 5 8.35 2.46 -9.24
C PRO A 5 8.79 3.38 -8.09
N ALA A 6 7.82 3.90 -7.34
CA ALA A 6 8.08 4.73 -6.17
C ALA A 6 7.74 3.95 -4.90
N LEU A 7 8.74 3.73 -4.04
CA LEU A 7 8.57 3.13 -2.73
C LEU A 7 8.74 4.22 -1.66
N PHE A 8 7.68 4.46 -0.89
CA PHE A 8 7.69 5.32 0.27
C PHE A 8 7.72 4.46 1.53
N ILE A 9 8.61 4.82 2.45
CA ILE A 9 8.76 4.14 3.73
C ILE A 9 8.52 5.16 4.83
N HIS A 10 7.48 4.93 5.61
CA HIS A 10 7.21 5.68 6.83
C HIS A 10 7.67 4.85 8.02
N LEU A 11 8.65 5.36 8.76
CA LEU A 11 9.14 4.77 10.00
C LEU A 11 8.63 5.60 11.17
N SER A 12 7.82 4.98 12.02
CA SER A 12 7.37 5.58 13.27
C SER A 12 7.78 4.71 14.46
N PRO A 13 7.77 5.24 15.69
CA PRO A 13 8.00 4.44 16.89
C PRO A 13 6.95 3.33 17.09
N ARG A 14 5.77 3.46 16.46
CA ARG A 14 4.66 2.51 16.55
C ARG A 14 4.75 1.39 15.51
N GLY A 15 5.52 1.58 14.45
CA GLY A 15 5.67 0.59 13.40
C GLY A 15 6.22 1.17 12.10
N ARG A 16 6.41 0.30 11.11
CA ARG A 16 6.79 0.69 9.75
C ARG A 16 5.57 0.61 8.83
N THR A 17 5.41 1.57 7.93
CA THR A 17 4.44 1.50 6.83
C THR A 17 5.18 1.69 5.51
N LEU A 18 4.94 0.80 4.57
CA LEU A 18 5.48 0.82 3.22
C LEU A 18 4.34 1.06 2.25
N LEU A 19 4.56 2.01 1.35
CA LEU A 19 3.66 2.37 0.27
C LEU A 19 4.43 2.22 -1.05
N LEU A 20 4.05 1.24 -1.86
CA LEU A 20 4.62 0.99 -3.17
C LEU A 20 3.63 1.44 -4.24
N LEU A 21 4.09 2.31 -5.14
CA LEU A 21 3.36 2.74 -6.33
C LEU A 21 3.96 2.06 -7.56
N TYR A 22 3.10 1.37 -8.30
CA TYR A 22 3.46 0.71 -9.55
C TYR A 22 2.38 1.01 -10.60
N VAL A 23 2.65 2.00 -11.45
CA VAL A 23 1.76 2.44 -12.54
C VAL A 23 0.35 2.80 -12.01
N ASP A 24 -0.65 1.96 -12.26
CA ASP A 24 -2.04 2.16 -11.84
C ASP A 24 -2.35 1.49 -10.48
N ASP A 25 -1.44 0.65 -9.99
CA ASP A 25 -1.59 -0.10 -8.76
C ASP A 25 -0.83 0.54 -7.59
N MET A 26 -1.45 0.52 -6.42
CA MET A 26 -0.86 0.99 -5.18
C MET A 26 -0.97 -0.08 -4.11
N VAL A 27 0.15 -0.41 -3.50
CA VAL A 27 0.25 -1.39 -2.42
C VAL A 27 0.63 -0.69 -1.13
N ILE A 28 -0.17 -0.89 -0.09
CA ILE A 28 0.12 -0.40 1.26
C ILE A 28 0.26 -1.60 2.20
N THR A 29 1.36 -1.66 2.94
CA THR A 29 1.61 -2.68 3.95
C THR A 29 2.33 -2.07 5.15
N GLY A 30 2.25 -2.68 6.33
CA GLY A 30 2.89 -2.13 7.52
C GLY A 30 2.42 -2.76 8.83
N ASP A 31 3.15 -2.44 9.89
CA ASP A 31 2.91 -2.92 11.25
C ASP A 31 1.88 -2.04 12.01
N ASP A 32 1.43 -0.92 11.43
CA ASP A 32 0.47 0.01 12.02
C ASP A 32 -0.84 0.05 11.20
N PRO A 33 -1.86 -0.76 11.54
CA PRO A 33 -3.11 -0.82 10.79
C PRO A 33 -3.93 0.47 10.86
N GLU A 34 -3.81 1.27 11.94
CA GLU A 34 -4.49 2.56 12.06
C GLU A 34 -3.91 3.56 11.05
N TYR A 35 -2.58 3.60 10.94
CA TYR A 35 -1.90 4.46 9.98
C TYR A 35 -2.18 4.03 8.53
N ILE A 36 -2.22 2.72 8.25
CA ILE A 36 -2.61 2.20 6.92
C ILE A 36 -4.02 2.66 6.56
N ALA A 37 -4.99 2.54 7.48
CA ALA A 37 -6.36 2.98 7.24
C ALA A 37 -6.44 4.50 7.00
N PHE A 38 -5.70 5.29 7.77
CA PHE A 38 -5.61 6.74 7.58
C PHE A 38 -5.06 7.11 6.20
N VAL A 39 -3.97 6.46 5.77
CA VAL A 39 -3.36 6.69 4.45
C VAL A 39 -4.31 6.27 3.33
N LYS A 40 -4.96 5.10 3.44
CA LYS A 40 -5.99 4.66 2.48
C LYS A 40 -7.12 5.67 2.34
N ALA A 41 -7.66 6.18 3.45
CA ALA A 41 -8.74 7.15 3.44
C ALA A 41 -8.32 8.46 2.74
N ARG A 42 -7.12 8.97 3.05
CA ARG A 42 -6.58 10.18 2.41
C ARG A 42 -6.38 10.02 0.91
N LEU A 43 -5.90 8.87 0.47
CA LEU A 43 -5.68 8.60 -0.94
C LEU A 43 -7.01 8.41 -1.68
N SER A 44 -8.00 7.77 -1.04
CA SER A 44 -9.37 7.68 -1.59
C SER A 44 -10.08 9.05 -1.67
N GLU A 45 -9.73 10.02 -0.81
CA GLU A 45 -10.26 11.39 -0.89
C GLU A 45 -9.63 12.18 -2.04
N GLN A 46 -8.32 12.01 -2.28
CA GLN A 46 -7.58 12.78 -3.28
C GLN A 46 -7.58 12.15 -4.68
N PHE A 47 -7.70 10.83 -4.76
CA PHE A 47 -7.66 10.06 -6.00
C PHE A 47 -8.91 9.20 -6.10
N LEU A 48 -9.40 8.99 -7.33
CA LEU A 48 -10.49 8.06 -7.61
C LEU A 48 -9.96 6.62 -7.51
N MET A 49 -9.74 6.15 -6.28
CA MET A 49 -9.23 4.82 -5.98
C MET A 49 -10.37 3.88 -5.62
N SER A 50 -10.37 2.70 -6.22
CA SER A 50 -11.22 1.59 -5.79
C SER A 50 -10.43 0.73 -4.82
N ASP A 51 -10.92 0.53 -3.59
CA ASP A 51 -10.27 -0.39 -2.66
C ASP A 51 -10.47 -1.82 -3.15
N LEU A 52 -9.38 -2.45 -3.57
CA LEU A 52 -9.35 -3.85 -4.01
C LEU A 52 -9.35 -4.83 -2.82
N GLY A 53 -9.32 -4.32 -1.59
CA GLY A 53 -9.27 -5.11 -0.37
C GLY A 53 -7.85 -5.51 0.04
N PRO A 54 -7.67 -6.62 0.79
CA PRO A 54 -6.36 -7.11 1.16
C PRO A 54 -5.58 -7.55 -0.09
N LEU A 55 -4.29 -7.20 -0.13
CA LEU A 55 -3.39 -7.61 -1.21
C LEU A 55 -3.31 -9.14 -1.26
N ARG A 56 -3.98 -9.73 -2.25
CA ARG A 56 -4.04 -11.18 -2.42
C ARG A 56 -3.08 -11.66 -3.52
N TYR A 57 -2.94 -10.86 -4.57
CA TYR A 57 -2.01 -11.10 -5.67
C TYR A 57 -1.38 -9.78 -6.11
N PHE A 58 -0.05 -9.75 -6.26
CA PHE A 58 0.69 -8.62 -6.82
C PHE A 58 1.70 -9.12 -7.84
N LEU A 59 1.66 -8.61 -9.08
CA LEU A 59 2.50 -9.09 -10.21
C LEU A 59 2.41 -10.61 -10.46
N GLY A 60 1.28 -11.24 -10.12
CA GLY A 60 1.10 -12.70 -10.22
C GLY A 60 1.71 -13.49 -9.05
N ILE A 61 2.22 -12.82 -8.02
CA ILE A 61 2.70 -13.42 -6.78
C ILE A 61 1.56 -13.40 -5.76
N GLU A 62 1.18 -14.56 -5.24
CA GLU A 62 0.22 -14.67 -4.14
C GLU A 62 0.87 -14.20 -2.84
N VAL A 63 0.26 -13.20 -2.21
CA VAL A 63 0.72 -12.70 -0.91
C VAL A 63 -0.23 -13.25 0.15
N SER A 64 0.29 -14.17 0.97
CA SER A 64 -0.45 -14.74 2.10
C SER A 64 0.08 -14.16 3.40
N SER A 65 -0.76 -13.40 4.11
CA SER A 65 -0.48 -13.02 5.50
C SER A 65 -0.63 -14.27 6.37
N THR A 66 0.49 -14.91 6.68
CA THR A 66 0.51 -16.04 7.62
C THR A 66 0.39 -15.46 9.02
N PHE A 67 -0.71 -15.76 9.70
CA PHE A 67 -0.92 -15.48 11.13
C PHE A 67 -0.08 -16.41 11.99
#